data_AF-A0A7K1YE69-F1
#
_entry.id   AF-A0A7K1YE69-F1
#
_cell.length_a   1.000
_cell.length_b   1.000
_cell.length_c   1.000
_cell.angle_alpha   90.00
_cell.angle_beta   90.00
_cell.angle_gamma   90.00
#
_symmetry.space_group_name_H-M   'P 1'
#
loop_
_entity.id
_entity.type
_entity.pdbx_description
1 polymer ?
#
loop_
_entity_poly.entity_id
_entity_poly.type
_entity_poly.pdbx_seq_one_letter_code
_entity_poly.pdbx_strand_id
1 'polypeptide(L)'
;MDFINSVNNFLTQTGLTFHKENPLQTPFNGFYIPAKKILINCVDLSTAARICVPASYFSDLNVQAAEYNLKIIQLWEDQWEQQQPKVISRLSALLGLSNRIHGRQTTIVRLAMAETATFLNENHLQGATSAYYKFGLVKENQLLAIATFGKSRTMYDGPVYYRSYELERYTSKLGSTVVGGLSKLLGHFISSYSPAHIMTYADRDWGEGDSYSKLGFANQGIIEPQPFFIDLSSNCRYNSNQLKKLPPESKIQKFHNSGSRKWVLDRRELT
;
A
#
# COMPACT_ATOMS: atom_id res chain seq x y z
N MET A 1 7.62 -18.24 15.74
CA MET A 1 8.27 -17.12 16.46
C MET A 1 7.17 -16.11 16.73
N ASP A 2 7.00 -15.68 17.98
CA ASP A 2 5.94 -14.71 18.33
C ASP A 2 6.03 -13.47 17.42
N PHE A 3 4.89 -13.07 16.82
CA PHE A 3 4.78 -12.01 15.80
C PHE A 3 5.44 -10.70 16.28
N ILE A 4 5.15 -10.30 17.53
CA ILE A 4 5.69 -9.07 18.13
C ILE A 4 7.20 -9.16 18.32
N ASN A 5 7.71 -10.28 18.82
CA ASN A 5 9.14 -10.52 18.95
C ASN A 5 9.86 -10.52 17.59
N SER A 6 9.22 -11.03 16.54
CA SER A 6 9.76 -11.00 15.17
C SER A 6 9.88 -9.57 14.64
N VAL A 7 8.86 -8.72 14.83
CA VAL A 7 8.91 -7.30 14.48
C VAL A 7 9.99 -6.57 15.28
N ASN A 8 10.08 -6.84 16.59
CA ASN A 8 11.12 -6.28 17.44
C ASN A 8 12.52 -6.62 16.92
N ASN A 9 12.78 -7.88 16.57
CA ASN A 9 14.07 -8.32 16.07
C ASN A 9 14.44 -7.60 14.76
N PHE A 10 13.48 -7.44 13.85
CA PHE A 10 13.68 -6.64 12.65
C PHE A 10 14.08 -5.20 13.00
N LEU A 11 13.33 -4.53 13.88
CA LEU A 11 13.62 -3.15 14.28
C LEU A 11 14.98 -3.02 14.97
N THR A 12 15.36 -3.93 15.87
CA THR A 12 16.68 -3.96 16.50
C THR A 12 17.80 -4.07 15.47
N GLN A 13 17.64 -4.89 14.43
CA GLN A 13 18.63 -5.04 13.35
C GLN A 13 18.78 -3.78 12.49
N THR A 14 17.79 -2.88 12.47
CA THR A 14 17.91 -1.61 11.73
C THR A 14 18.89 -0.61 12.36
N GLY A 15 19.22 -0.77 13.64
CA GLY A 15 20.01 0.20 14.40
C GLY A 15 19.29 1.52 14.72
N LEU A 16 18.01 1.66 14.36
CA LEU A 16 17.21 2.84 14.73
C LEU A 16 16.84 2.80 16.21
N THR A 17 16.78 3.98 16.84
CA THR A 17 16.15 4.14 18.15
C THR A 17 14.64 4.00 18.03
N PHE A 18 14.04 3.14 18.85
CA PHE A 18 12.60 2.97 18.95
C PHE A 18 12.19 2.64 20.40
N HIS A 19 10.94 2.92 20.73
CA HIS A 19 10.33 2.62 22.02
C HIS A 19 9.25 1.55 21.85
N LYS A 20 9.23 0.55 22.74
CA LYS A 20 8.21 -0.51 22.79
C LYS A 20 6.98 -0.04 23.54
N GLU A 21 6.37 1.02 23.02
CA GLU A 21 5.19 1.62 23.59
C GLU A 21 4.20 1.99 22.50
N ASN A 22 2.93 1.87 22.83
CA ASN A 22 1.87 2.42 22.01
C ASN A 22 1.40 3.71 22.69
N PRO A 23 1.71 4.90 22.15
CA PRO A 23 1.28 6.16 22.76
C PRO A 23 -0.23 6.38 22.62
N LEU A 24 -0.94 5.53 21.88
CA LEU A 24 -2.38 5.59 21.68
C LEU A 24 -3.11 4.60 22.59
N GLN A 25 -4.37 4.90 22.93
CA GLN A 25 -5.20 4.01 23.73
C GLN A 25 -5.69 2.82 22.89
N THR A 26 -4.88 1.76 22.83
CA THR A 26 -5.17 0.56 22.04
C THR A 26 -4.66 -0.70 22.75
N PRO A 27 -5.32 -1.86 22.59
CA PRO A 27 -4.86 -3.10 23.21
C PRO A 27 -3.69 -3.76 22.44
N PHE A 28 -3.27 -3.17 21.32
CA PHE A 28 -2.22 -3.70 20.45
C PHE A 28 -0.84 -3.17 20.83
N ASN A 29 0.18 -4.03 20.67
CA ASN A 29 1.56 -3.65 20.89
C ASN A 29 2.02 -2.61 19.86
N GLY A 30 2.80 -1.64 20.30
CA GLY A 30 3.29 -0.54 19.48
C GLY A 30 4.82 -0.47 19.47
N PHE A 31 5.39 -0.08 18.33
CA PHE A 31 6.77 0.37 18.23
C PHE A 31 6.80 1.79 17.69
N TYR A 32 7.20 2.74 18.53
CA TYR A 32 7.34 4.14 18.14
C TYR A 32 8.78 4.45 17.73
N ILE A 33 8.96 5.04 16.54
CA ILE A 33 10.25 5.47 15.98
C ILE A 33 10.29 7.00 15.93
N PRO A 34 10.83 7.69 16.96
CA PRO A 34 10.74 9.14 17.10
C PRO A 34 11.35 9.93 15.93
N ALA A 35 12.53 9.51 15.46
CA ALA A 35 13.23 10.18 14.37
C ALA A 35 12.45 10.20 13.05
N LYS A 36 11.46 9.33 12.90
CA LYS A 36 10.59 9.24 11.72
C LYS A 36 9.16 9.70 11.99
N LYS A 37 8.80 9.93 13.26
CA LYS A 37 7.42 10.13 13.72
C LYS A 37 6.49 9.02 13.22
N ILE A 38 6.97 7.78 13.24
CA ILE A 38 6.21 6.60 12.81
C ILE A 38 5.89 5.74 14.02
N LEU A 39 4.62 5.36 14.15
CA LEU A 39 4.15 4.32 15.06
C LEU A 39 3.78 3.08 14.25
N ILE A 40 4.40 1.94 14.56
CA ILE A 40 3.99 0.64 14.03
C ILE A 40 3.07 -0.01 15.06
N ASN A 41 1.77 -0.01 14.78
CA ASN A 41 0.75 -0.67 15.58
C ASN A 41 0.63 -2.12 15.11
N CYS A 42 1.04 -3.08 15.95
CA CYS A 42 1.07 -4.49 15.60
C CYS A 42 -0.25 -5.16 15.96
N VAL A 43 -1.07 -5.43 14.95
CA VAL A 43 -2.42 -5.97 15.08
C VAL A 43 -2.36 -7.50 15.08
N ASP A 44 -2.29 -8.10 16.27
CA ASP A 44 -2.38 -9.55 16.43
C ASP A 44 -3.84 -10.03 16.27
N LEU A 45 -4.02 -11.11 15.52
CA LEU A 45 -5.33 -11.61 15.14
C LEU A 45 -6.12 -12.12 16.35
N SER A 46 -5.41 -12.70 17.33
CA SER A 46 -6.02 -13.27 18.53
C SER A 46 -6.72 -12.19 19.37
N THR A 47 -6.06 -11.06 19.59
CA THR A 47 -6.62 -9.91 20.31
C THR A 47 -7.70 -9.26 19.48
N ALA A 48 -7.46 -9.00 18.19
CA ALA A 48 -8.44 -8.38 17.30
C ALA A 48 -9.75 -9.18 17.22
N ALA A 49 -9.67 -10.51 17.14
CA ALA A 49 -10.84 -11.39 17.14
C ALA A 49 -11.56 -11.42 18.49
N ARG A 50 -10.81 -11.44 19.60
CA ARG A 50 -11.37 -11.51 20.96
C ARG A 50 -12.11 -10.25 21.38
N ILE A 51 -11.60 -9.08 21.00
CA ILE A 51 -12.17 -7.79 21.42
C ILE A 51 -13.28 -7.28 20.50
N CYS A 52 -13.47 -7.89 19.32
CA CYS A 52 -14.51 -7.53 18.35
C CYS A 52 -14.55 -6.02 18.04
N VAL A 53 -13.42 -5.45 17.58
CA VAL A 53 -13.35 -4.01 17.29
C VAL A 53 -14.40 -3.56 16.24
N PRO A 54 -14.96 -2.34 16.37
CA PRO A 54 -15.88 -1.80 15.37
C PRO A 54 -15.16 -1.59 14.03
N ALA A 55 -15.92 -1.51 12.93
CA ALA A 55 -15.36 -1.35 11.59
C ALA A 55 -14.50 -0.08 11.43
N SER A 56 -14.83 0.99 12.15
CA SER A 56 -14.09 2.26 12.13
C SER A 56 -12.80 2.25 12.95
N TYR A 57 -12.57 1.25 13.81
CA TYR A 57 -11.56 1.28 14.87
C TYR A 57 -10.18 1.74 14.40
N PHE A 58 -9.64 1.12 13.34
CA PHE A 58 -8.31 1.45 12.84
C PHE A 58 -8.28 2.79 12.09
N SER A 59 -9.39 3.20 11.48
CA SER A 59 -9.52 4.55 10.91
C SER A 59 -9.52 5.61 12.01
N ASP A 60 -10.24 5.37 13.11
CA ASP A 60 -10.29 6.27 14.26
C ASP A 60 -8.92 6.37 14.94
N LEU A 61 -8.20 5.25 15.05
CA LEU A 61 -6.83 5.22 15.55
C LEU A 61 -5.87 6.02 14.65
N ASN A 62 -6.08 6.00 13.33
CA ASN A 62 -5.33 6.86 12.41
C ASN A 62 -5.62 8.36 12.64
N VAL A 63 -6.87 8.72 12.95
CA VAL A 63 -7.24 10.11 13.27
C VAL A 63 -6.56 10.55 14.57
N GLN A 64 -6.64 9.74 15.63
CA GLN A 64 -5.95 10.02 16.88
C GLN A 64 -4.43 10.17 16.69
N ALA A 65 -3.79 9.27 15.93
CA ALA A 65 -2.36 9.38 15.63
C ALA A 65 -2.01 10.72 14.94
N ALA A 66 -2.86 11.18 14.03
CA ALA A 66 -2.65 12.44 13.31
C ALA A 66 -2.70 13.67 14.24
N GLU A 67 -3.52 13.66 15.29
CA GLU A 67 -3.55 14.71 16.33
C GLU A 67 -2.21 14.87 17.04
N TYR A 68 -1.45 13.78 17.17
CA TYR A 68 -0.08 13.76 17.70
C TYR A 68 1.00 13.96 16.65
N ASN A 69 0.64 14.29 15.40
CA ASN A 69 1.57 14.40 14.26
C ASN A 69 2.37 13.09 14.04
N LEU A 70 1.72 11.94 14.26
CA LEU A 70 2.29 10.62 14.06
C LEU A 70 1.72 9.98 12.80
N LYS A 71 2.61 9.39 12.02
CA LYS A 71 2.23 8.44 10.98
C LYS A 71 2.08 7.06 11.60
N ILE A 72 0.87 6.52 11.62
CA ILE A 72 0.63 5.15 12.09
C ILE A 72 0.66 4.16 10.92
N ILE A 73 1.20 2.97 11.18
CA ILE A 73 1.14 1.79 10.32
C ILE A 73 0.36 0.71 11.07
N GLN A 74 -0.74 0.25 10.51
CA GLN A 74 -1.51 -0.89 11.01
C GLN A 74 -0.87 -2.16 10.45
N LEU A 75 0.11 -2.70 11.17
CA LEU A 75 0.84 -3.88 10.76
C LEU A 75 0.08 -5.13 11.23
N TRP A 76 -0.57 -5.81 10.30
CA TRP A 76 -1.32 -7.03 10.59
C TRP A 76 -0.41 -8.26 10.66
N GLU A 77 -0.67 -9.12 11.64
CA GLU A 77 0.04 -10.38 11.86
C GLU A 77 0.02 -11.29 10.62
N ASP A 78 -1.13 -11.48 9.97
CA ASP A 78 -1.24 -12.34 8.76
C ASP A 78 -0.32 -11.87 7.63
N GLN A 79 -0.19 -10.55 7.43
CA GLN A 79 0.67 -10.00 6.40
C GLN A 79 2.14 -10.19 6.75
N TRP A 80 2.49 -10.05 8.03
CA TRP A 80 3.85 -10.29 8.51
C TRP A 80 4.24 -11.76 8.33
N GLU A 81 3.39 -12.70 8.74
CA GLU A 81 3.66 -14.13 8.67
C GLU A 81 3.70 -14.65 7.22
N GLN A 82 2.74 -14.25 6.39
CA GLN A 82 2.60 -14.79 5.02
C GLN A 82 3.45 -14.06 3.99
N GLN A 83 3.81 -12.79 4.24
CA GLN A 83 4.44 -11.90 3.26
C GLN A 83 5.60 -11.09 3.84
N GLN A 84 6.31 -11.64 4.84
CA GLN A 84 7.36 -10.94 5.58
C GLN A 84 8.36 -10.17 4.72
N PRO A 85 8.92 -10.72 3.60
CA PRO A 85 9.90 -9.98 2.80
C PRO A 85 9.32 -8.70 2.18
N LYS A 86 8.04 -8.73 1.77
CA LYS A 86 7.34 -7.57 1.20
C LYS A 86 7.05 -6.52 2.27
N VAL A 87 6.60 -6.98 3.43
CA VAL A 87 6.34 -6.13 4.59
C VAL A 87 7.60 -5.43 5.04
N ILE A 88 8.70 -6.17 5.23
CA ILE A 88 10.01 -5.63 5.57
C ILE A 88 10.46 -4.61 4.53
N SER A 89 10.38 -4.93 3.23
CA SER A 89 10.74 -3.98 2.17
C SER A 89 9.94 -2.67 2.25
N ARG A 90 8.64 -2.76 2.54
CA ARG A 90 7.76 -1.58 2.68
C ARG A 90 8.09 -0.75 3.92
N LEU A 91 8.33 -1.40 5.06
CA LEU A 91 8.79 -0.73 6.29
C LEU A 91 10.17 -0.09 6.09
N SER A 92 11.12 -0.79 5.48
CA SER A 92 12.45 -0.24 5.14
C SER A 92 12.34 1.01 4.26
N ALA A 93 11.42 1.03 3.29
CA ALA A 93 11.21 2.21 2.45
C ALA A 93 10.67 3.39 3.27
N LEU A 94 9.70 3.15 4.17
CA LEU A 94 9.13 4.16 5.07
C LEU A 94 10.16 4.70 6.08
N LEU A 95 11.05 3.84 6.57
CA LEU A 95 12.11 4.19 7.50
C LEU A 95 13.33 4.81 6.79
N GLY A 96 13.39 4.77 5.46
CA GLY A 96 14.48 5.30 4.66
C GLY A 96 15.74 4.41 4.65
N LEU A 97 15.56 3.11 4.85
CA LEU A 97 16.61 2.09 4.93
C LEU A 97 16.78 1.30 3.62
N SER A 98 15.87 1.43 2.66
CA SER A 98 15.97 0.74 1.38
C SER A 98 17.15 1.23 0.53
N ASN A 99 17.71 0.34 -0.30
CA ASN A 99 18.68 0.71 -1.32
C ASN A 99 18.05 1.68 -2.32
N ARG A 100 18.63 2.87 -2.48
CA ARG A 100 18.07 3.93 -3.31
C ARG A 100 18.66 3.88 -4.70
N ILE A 101 17.80 3.76 -5.71
CA ILE A 101 18.17 3.80 -7.12
C ILE A 101 17.52 5.04 -7.73
N HIS A 102 18.29 5.86 -8.44
CA HIS A 102 17.72 7.05 -9.06
C HIS A 102 17.03 6.70 -10.38
N GLY A 103 15.75 7.06 -10.52
CA GLY A 103 14.95 6.79 -11.73
C GLY A 103 15.52 7.41 -13.01
N ARG A 104 16.39 8.43 -12.93
CA ARG A 104 17.12 8.96 -14.10
C ARG A 104 18.10 7.96 -14.73
N GLN A 105 18.54 6.96 -13.96
CA GLN A 105 19.49 5.92 -14.42
C GLN A 105 18.80 4.70 -15.02
N THR A 106 17.47 4.71 -15.11
CA THR A 106 16.69 3.59 -15.66
C THR A 106 16.17 3.92 -17.05
N THR A 107 15.70 2.91 -17.78
CA THR A 107 14.96 3.07 -19.03
C THR A 107 13.54 2.53 -18.85
N ILE A 108 12.57 3.13 -19.53
CA ILE A 108 11.17 2.70 -19.48
C ILE A 108 10.97 1.58 -20.51
N VAL A 109 10.28 0.52 -20.10
CA VAL A 109 9.87 -0.58 -20.98
C VAL A 109 8.37 -0.84 -20.84
N ARG A 110 7.73 -1.34 -21.90
CA ARG A 110 6.40 -1.97 -21.79
C ARG A 110 6.58 -3.41 -21.36
N LEU A 111 5.70 -3.89 -20.48
CA LEU A 111 5.80 -5.24 -19.92
C LEU A 111 4.67 -6.13 -20.42
N ALA A 112 4.98 -7.41 -20.60
CA ALA A 112 3.96 -8.43 -20.82
C ALA A 112 3.17 -8.70 -19.53
N MET A 113 1.98 -9.30 -19.68
CA MET A 113 1.12 -9.67 -18.55
C MET A 113 1.82 -10.62 -17.58
N ALA A 114 2.47 -11.66 -18.10
CA ALA A 114 3.15 -12.67 -17.29
C ALA A 114 4.29 -12.06 -16.46
N GLU A 115 5.18 -11.29 -17.09
CA GLU A 115 6.28 -10.60 -16.42
C GLU A 115 5.80 -9.62 -15.34
N THR A 116 4.74 -8.86 -15.64
CA THR A 116 4.13 -7.93 -14.67
C THR A 116 3.53 -8.68 -13.48
N ALA A 117 2.84 -9.80 -13.73
CA ALA A 117 2.23 -10.61 -12.68
C ALA A 117 3.30 -11.22 -11.76
N THR A 118 4.38 -11.78 -12.33
CA THR A 118 5.53 -12.29 -11.57
C THR A 118 6.11 -11.20 -10.69
N PHE A 119 6.44 -10.03 -11.26
CA PHE A 119 7.03 -8.94 -10.49
C PHE A 119 6.10 -8.42 -9.38
N LEU A 120 4.80 -8.27 -9.64
CA LEU A 120 3.85 -7.84 -8.61
C LEU A 120 3.67 -8.87 -7.51
N ASN A 121 3.60 -10.15 -7.85
CA ASN A 121 3.45 -11.23 -6.86
C ASN A 121 4.67 -11.35 -5.96
N GLU A 122 5.87 -11.02 -6.46
CA GLU A 122 7.09 -10.99 -5.66
C GLU A 122 7.21 -9.70 -4.82
N ASN A 123 6.81 -8.54 -5.35
CA ASN A 123 7.20 -7.25 -4.79
C ASN A 123 6.04 -6.37 -4.26
N HIS A 124 4.77 -6.74 -4.46
CA HIS A 124 3.61 -5.96 -4.01
C HIS A 124 2.73 -6.79 -3.05
N LEU A 125 2.27 -6.18 -1.95
CA LEU A 125 1.46 -6.85 -0.92
C LEU A 125 0.10 -7.37 -1.45
N GLN A 126 -0.47 -6.65 -2.42
CA GLN A 126 -1.73 -7.05 -3.07
C GLN A 126 -1.52 -7.96 -4.31
N GLY A 127 -0.27 -8.28 -4.65
CA GLY A 127 0.05 -9.13 -5.81
C GLY A 127 -0.41 -8.58 -7.15
N ALA A 128 -0.54 -9.49 -8.12
CA ALA A 128 -0.88 -9.19 -9.51
C ALA A 128 -2.23 -8.47 -9.70
N THR A 129 -2.37 -7.81 -10.84
CA THR A 129 -3.62 -7.16 -11.29
C THR A 129 -3.86 -7.46 -12.77
N SER A 130 -5.09 -7.30 -13.23
CA SER A 130 -5.47 -7.40 -14.64
C SER A 130 -5.31 -6.09 -15.43
N ALA A 131 -4.43 -5.20 -14.96
CA ALA A 131 -4.18 -3.89 -15.55
C ALA A 131 -4.05 -3.92 -17.07
N TYR A 132 -4.51 -2.86 -17.72
CA TYR A 132 -4.42 -2.74 -19.16
C TYR A 132 -3.01 -2.31 -19.58
N TYR A 133 -2.52 -1.19 -19.05
CA TYR A 133 -1.20 -0.63 -19.33
C TYR A 133 -0.19 -1.04 -18.26
N LYS A 134 1.03 -1.41 -18.68
CA LYS A 134 2.06 -2.00 -17.81
C LYS A 134 3.42 -1.45 -18.23
N PHE A 135 4.06 -0.71 -17.34
CA PHE A 135 5.37 -0.12 -17.61
C PHE A 135 6.36 -0.51 -16.52
N GLY A 136 7.60 -0.75 -16.94
CA GLY A 136 8.72 -1.08 -16.08
C GLY A 136 9.84 -0.05 -16.16
N LEU A 137 10.66 0.01 -15.12
CA LEU A 137 11.95 0.68 -15.08
C LEU A 137 13.05 -0.37 -15.03
N VAL A 138 13.93 -0.35 -16.04
CA VAL A 138 15.03 -1.31 -16.18
C VAL A 138 16.37 -0.58 -16.03
N LYS A 139 17.34 -1.22 -15.39
CA LYS A 139 18.75 -0.81 -15.39
C LYS A 139 19.61 -2.07 -15.46
N GLU A 140 20.62 -2.09 -16.33
CA GLU A 140 21.54 -3.26 -16.47
C GLU A 140 20.78 -4.58 -16.66
N ASN A 141 19.76 -4.58 -17.53
CA ASN A 141 18.85 -5.70 -17.80
C ASN A 141 18.05 -6.22 -16.58
N GLN A 142 18.01 -5.47 -15.48
CA GLN A 142 17.19 -5.80 -14.32
C GLN A 142 15.94 -4.92 -14.25
N LEU A 143 14.77 -5.54 -14.11
CA LEU A 143 13.53 -4.85 -13.79
C LEU A 143 13.56 -4.39 -12.32
N LEU A 144 13.43 -3.09 -12.09
CA LEU A 144 13.61 -2.46 -10.77
C LEU A 144 12.34 -1.88 -10.18
N ALA A 145 11.39 -1.45 -11.01
CA ALA A 145 10.10 -0.97 -10.56
C ALA A 145 9.08 -1.06 -11.67
N ILE A 146 7.81 -1.10 -11.32
CA ILE A 146 6.70 -1.13 -12.28
C ILE A 146 5.57 -0.19 -11.85
N ALA A 147 4.81 0.27 -12.83
CA ALA A 147 3.52 0.93 -12.63
C ALA A 147 2.50 0.33 -13.60
N THR A 148 1.30 0.09 -13.09
CA THR A 148 0.20 -0.47 -13.88
C THR A 148 -1.00 0.45 -13.86
N PHE A 149 -1.66 0.60 -15.01
CA PHE A 149 -2.82 1.47 -15.17
C PHE A 149 -4.01 0.71 -15.77
N GLY A 150 -5.20 1.02 -15.26
CA GLY A 150 -6.45 0.46 -15.76
C GLY A 150 -6.85 1.02 -17.13
N LYS A 151 -7.81 0.35 -17.78
CA LYS A 151 -8.45 0.90 -18.98
C LYS A 151 -9.28 2.13 -18.60
N SER A 152 -9.33 3.13 -19.48
CA SER A 152 -10.17 4.31 -19.26
C SER A 152 -11.63 3.93 -19.06
N ARG A 153 -12.28 4.58 -18.09
CA ARG A 153 -13.73 4.54 -17.90
C ARG A 153 -14.32 5.91 -18.24
N THR A 154 -15.51 5.92 -18.83
CA THR A 154 -16.28 7.16 -18.96
C THR A 154 -16.82 7.52 -17.60
N MET A 155 -16.55 8.74 -17.16
CA MET A 155 -17.05 9.32 -15.91
C MET A 155 -17.89 10.56 -16.25
N TYR A 156 -18.74 10.96 -15.31
CA TYR A 156 -19.59 12.13 -15.40
C TYR A 156 -19.70 12.78 -14.03
N ASP A 157 -19.43 14.07 -13.95
CA ASP A 157 -19.54 14.88 -12.73
C ASP A 157 -20.48 16.10 -12.89
N GLY A 158 -21.33 16.10 -13.92
CA GLY A 158 -22.40 17.11 -14.10
C GLY A 158 -22.28 18.00 -15.35
N PRO A 159 -21.09 18.47 -15.76
CA PRO A 159 -20.97 19.34 -16.93
C PRO A 159 -20.51 18.60 -18.20
N VAL A 160 -19.62 17.61 -18.09
CA VAL A 160 -18.96 16.98 -19.25
C VAL A 160 -18.62 15.51 -18.96
N TYR A 161 -18.78 14.64 -19.95
CA TYR A 161 -18.24 13.29 -19.90
C TYR A 161 -16.72 13.31 -20.14
N TYR A 162 -15.97 12.62 -19.28
CA TYR A 162 -14.52 12.53 -19.43
C TYR A 162 -14.01 11.10 -19.28
N ARG A 163 -12.78 10.87 -19.77
CA ARG A 163 -12.09 9.59 -19.63
C ARG A 163 -11.20 9.64 -18.40
N SER A 164 -11.46 8.73 -17.47
CA SER A 164 -10.69 8.56 -16.25
C SER A 164 -9.93 7.26 -16.25
N TYR A 165 -8.66 7.31 -15.86
CA TYR A 165 -7.79 6.16 -15.70
C TYR A 165 -7.49 5.94 -14.21
N GLU A 166 -7.07 4.73 -13.86
CA GLU A 166 -6.62 4.40 -12.52
C GLU A 166 -5.14 4.01 -12.57
N LEU A 167 -4.31 4.62 -11.72
CA LEU A 167 -2.99 4.06 -11.36
C LEU A 167 -3.27 2.96 -10.34
N GLU A 168 -3.26 1.71 -10.79
CA GLU A 168 -3.69 0.57 -9.98
C GLU A 168 -2.61 0.11 -9.00
N ARG A 169 -1.33 0.10 -9.44
CA ARG A 169 -0.19 -0.33 -8.61
C ARG A 169 1.08 0.38 -9.02
N TYR A 170 1.93 0.61 -8.03
CA TYR A 170 3.33 0.92 -8.19
C TYR A 170 4.14 0.18 -7.12
N THR A 171 5.22 -0.47 -7.52
CA THR A 171 6.20 -1.02 -6.57
C THR A 171 7.59 -1.06 -7.18
N SER A 172 8.60 -0.98 -6.32
CA SER A 172 9.98 -1.30 -6.66
C SER A 172 10.34 -2.70 -6.20
N LYS A 173 11.45 -3.22 -6.73
CA LYS A 173 12.02 -4.50 -6.32
C LYS A 173 12.25 -4.50 -4.80
N LEU A 174 12.02 -5.64 -4.14
CA LEU A 174 12.20 -5.79 -2.70
C LEU A 174 13.57 -5.26 -2.23
N GLY A 175 13.57 -4.58 -1.09
CA GLY A 175 14.75 -3.95 -0.50
C GLY A 175 15.20 -2.67 -1.22
N SER A 176 14.53 -2.24 -2.28
CA SER A 176 14.91 -1.06 -3.06
C SER A 176 13.83 0.01 -3.10
N THR A 177 14.25 1.25 -3.34
CA THR A 177 13.37 2.38 -3.66
C THR A 177 13.90 3.05 -4.93
N VAL A 178 13.10 3.07 -5.99
CA VAL A 178 13.42 3.85 -7.19
C VAL A 178 12.96 5.29 -7.00
N VAL A 179 13.89 6.17 -6.63
CA VAL A 179 13.64 7.59 -6.37
C VAL A 179 13.21 8.28 -7.67
N GLY A 180 12.02 8.87 -7.67
CA GLY A 180 11.41 9.46 -8.87
C GLY A 180 10.87 8.40 -9.87
N GLY A 181 10.86 7.12 -9.51
CA GLY A 181 10.42 6.04 -10.39
C GLY A 181 8.95 6.17 -10.80
N LEU A 182 8.06 6.39 -9.82
CA LEU A 182 6.64 6.63 -10.08
C LEU A 182 6.43 7.89 -10.94
N SER A 183 7.13 8.99 -10.64
CA SER A 183 7.06 10.22 -11.43
C SER A 183 7.41 9.98 -12.90
N LYS A 184 8.49 9.23 -13.16
CA LYS A 184 8.94 8.90 -14.51
C LYS A 184 7.94 8.03 -15.28
N LEU A 185 7.40 6.99 -14.63
CA LEU A 185 6.41 6.10 -15.25
C LEU A 185 5.08 6.81 -15.49
N LEU A 186 4.63 7.63 -14.53
CA LEU A 186 3.44 8.46 -14.66
C LEU A 186 3.59 9.47 -15.80
N GLY A 187 4.73 10.16 -15.88
CA GLY A 187 5.02 11.11 -16.94
C GLY A 187 5.00 10.46 -18.33
N HIS A 188 5.56 9.24 -18.45
CA HIS A 188 5.48 8.47 -19.70
C HIS A 188 4.06 8.05 -20.06
N PHE A 189 3.26 7.62 -19.08
CA PHE A 189 1.85 7.30 -19.31
C PHE A 189 1.09 8.55 -19.78
N ILE A 190 1.33 9.69 -19.13
CA ILE A 190 0.71 10.97 -19.48
C ILE A 190 1.06 11.38 -20.91
N SER A 191 2.34 11.34 -21.29
CA SER A 191 2.76 11.76 -22.63
C SER A 191 2.30 10.80 -23.73
N SER A 192 2.12 9.51 -23.41
CA SER A 192 1.74 8.49 -24.38
C SER A 192 0.24 8.42 -24.65
N TYR A 193 -0.60 8.81 -23.67
CA TYR A 193 -2.05 8.59 -23.74
C TYR A 193 -2.89 9.84 -23.44
N SER A 194 -2.27 10.96 -23.08
CA SER A 194 -2.93 12.23 -22.77
C SER A 194 -4.18 12.07 -21.88
N PRO A 195 -4.08 11.39 -20.73
CA PRO A 195 -5.23 11.19 -19.85
C PRO A 195 -5.68 12.53 -19.27
N ALA A 196 -6.96 12.83 -19.41
CA ALA A 196 -7.59 14.01 -18.82
C ALA A 196 -7.76 13.87 -17.30
N HIS A 197 -7.85 12.64 -16.79
CA HIS A 197 -8.05 12.37 -15.37
C HIS A 197 -7.41 11.04 -14.97
N ILE A 198 -6.68 11.02 -13.86
CA ILE A 198 -6.10 9.81 -13.26
C ILE A 198 -6.46 9.76 -11.78
N MET A 199 -6.97 8.64 -11.30
CA MET A 199 -7.19 8.39 -9.87
C MET A 199 -6.27 7.29 -9.33
N THR A 200 -6.05 7.30 -8.03
CA THR A 200 -5.37 6.24 -7.28
C THR A 200 -5.84 6.24 -5.83
N TYR A 201 -5.57 5.15 -5.12
CA TYR A 201 -5.96 4.96 -3.73
C TYR A 201 -4.72 4.65 -2.88
N ALA A 202 -4.57 5.35 -1.76
CA ALA A 202 -3.57 5.04 -0.75
C ALA A 202 -4.21 4.20 0.37
N ASP A 203 -3.69 3.01 0.60
CA ASP A 203 -4.09 2.15 1.72
C ASP A 203 -3.69 2.80 3.05
N ARG A 204 -4.70 3.14 3.87
CA ARG A 204 -4.50 3.87 5.12
C ARG A 204 -3.92 3.02 6.24
N ASP A 205 -3.85 1.70 6.08
CA ASP A 205 -3.04 0.85 6.97
C ASP A 205 -1.54 1.20 6.86
N TRP A 206 -1.12 1.84 5.77
CA TRP A 206 0.28 2.15 5.47
C TRP A 206 0.56 3.67 5.37
N GLY A 207 -0.42 4.50 5.72
CA GLY A 207 -0.35 5.96 5.72
C GLY A 207 -1.24 6.63 4.66
N GLU A 208 -1.12 7.95 4.56
CA GLU A 208 -2.11 8.78 3.84
C GLU A 208 -1.81 8.98 2.35
N GLY A 209 -0.65 8.54 1.86
CA GLY A 209 -0.28 8.66 0.45
C GLY A 209 0.29 10.03 0.06
N ASP A 210 0.89 10.76 1.00
CA ASP A 210 1.40 12.14 0.80
C ASP A 210 2.38 12.27 -0.38
N SER A 211 3.04 11.19 -0.81
CA SER A 211 3.89 11.18 -2.01
C SER A 211 3.14 11.55 -3.29
N TYR A 212 1.83 11.32 -3.36
CA TYR A 212 1.02 11.66 -4.53
C TYR A 212 0.85 13.17 -4.71
N SER A 213 0.83 13.95 -3.63
CA SER A 213 0.76 15.42 -3.70
C SER A 213 1.93 16.02 -4.49
N LYS A 214 3.14 15.47 -4.30
CA LYS A 214 4.36 15.85 -5.04
C LYS A 214 4.30 15.54 -6.54
N LEU A 215 3.34 14.71 -6.96
CA LEU A 215 3.09 14.35 -8.36
C LEU A 215 1.89 15.11 -8.95
N GLY A 216 1.35 16.09 -8.22
CA GLY A 216 0.22 16.92 -8.65
C GLY A 216 -1.16 16.32 -8.35
N PHE A 217 -1.25 15.19 -7.64
CA PHE A 217 -2.55 14.67 -7.24
C PHE A 217 -3.14 15.49 -6.09
N ALA A 218 -4.42 15.83 -6.21
CA ALA A 218 -5.23 16.38 -5.14
C ALA A 218 -5.88 15.25 -4.32
N ASN A 219 -5.95 15.43 -3.01
CA ASN A 219 -6.72 14.56 -2.13
C ASN A 219 -8.23 14.80 -2.36
N GLN A 220 -8.99 13.73 -2.58
CA GLN A 220 -10.43 13.75 -2.86
C GLN A 220 -11.26 13.05 -1.77
N GLY A 221 -10.67 12.82 -0.60
CA GLY A 221 -11.35 12.29 0.58
C GLY A 221 -11.01 10.85 0.91
N ILE A 222 -11.75 10.33 1.88
CA ILE A 222 -11.56 9.00 2.46
C ILE A 222 -12.61 8.04 1.88
N ILE A 223 -12.16 6.83 1.55
CA ILE A 223 -12.99 5.67 1.33
C ILE A 223 -13.06 4.91 2.65
N GLU A 224 -14.28 4.60 3.08
CA GLU A 224 -14.55 3.92 4.35
C GLU A 224 -13.77 2.61 4.51
N PRO A 225 -13.52 2.19 5.77
CA PRO A 225 -13.00 0.86 6.11
C PRO A 225 -13.62 -0.26 5.27
N GLN A 226 -12.77 -1.04 4.63
CA GLN A 226 -13.19 -2.16 3.78
C GLN A 226 -13.02 -3.47 4.54
N PRO A 227 -14.00 -4.39 4.44
CA PRO A 227 -13.89 -5.67 5.08
C PRO A 227 -12.88 -6.55 4.37
N PHE A 228 -12.16 -7.35 5.15
CA PHE A 228 -11.41 -8.50 4.67
C PHE A 228 -11.62 -9.67 5.62
N PHE A 229 -11.22 -10.84 5.17
CA PHE A 229 -11.54 -12.11 5.81
C PHE A 229 -10.27 -12.90 6.01
N ILE A 230 -10.06 -13.46 7.19
CA ILE A 230 -8.92 -14.34 7.47
C ILE A 230 -9.46 -15.72 7.81
N ASP A 231 -8.89 -16.74 7.15
CA ASP A 231 -9.07 -18.12 7.59
C ASP A 231 -8.14 -18.39 8.77
N LEU A 232 -8.71 -18.56 9.96
CA LEU A 232 -7.99 -18.76 11.22
C LEU A 232 -7.20 -20.07 11.26
N SER A 233 -7.45 -21.00 10.34
CA SER A 233 -6.66 -22.23 10.22
C SER A 233 -5.38 -22.05 9.42
N SER A 234 -5.38 -21.17 8.41
CA SER A 234 -4.24 -20.97 7.51
C SER A 234 -3.56 -19.60 7.67
N ASN A 235 -4.16 -18.68 8.43
CA ASN A 235 -3.81 -17.26 8.49
C ASN A 235 -3.79 -16.58 7.11
N CYS A 236 -4.53 -17.12 6.14
CA CYS A 236 -4.64 -16.53 4.81
C CYS A 236 -5.71 -15.44 4.78
N ARG A 237 -5.36 -14.29 4.22
CA ARG A 237 -6.27 -13.15 3.99
C ARG A 237 -6.95 -13.23 2.63
N TYR A 238 -8.23 -12.91 2.62
CA TYR A 238 -9.10 -12.88 1.46
C TYR A 238 -9.92 -11.59 1.42
N ASN A 239 -10.08 -11.02 0.23
CA ASN A 239 -11.08 -9.99 -0.02
C ASN A 239 -12.47 -10.61 -0.24
N SER A 240 -13.50 -9.76 -0.29
CA SER A 240 -14.90 -10.18 -0.48
C SER A 240 -15.14 -11.02 -1.75
N ASN A 241 -14.36 -10.83 -2.81
CA ASN A 241 -14.50 -11.61 -4.04
C ASN A 241 -13.81 -12.98 -3.94
N GLN A 242 -12.69 -13.06 -3.24
CA GLN A 242 -11.97 -14.31 -3.00
C GLN A 242 -12.72 -15.21 -2.00
N LEU A 243 -13.36 -14.61 -0.99
CA LEU A 243 -14.18 -15.32 0.00
C LEU A 243 -15.23 -16.24 -0.65
N LYS A 244 -15.85 -15.79 -1.74
CA LYS A 244 -16.89 -16.56 -2.49
C LYS A 244 -16.38 -17.88 -3.06
N LYS A 245 -15.06 -18.08 -3.11
CA LYS A 245 -14.41 -19.26 -3.66
C LYS A 245 -13.93 -20.22 -2.57
N LEU A 246 -14.10 -19.86 -1.29
CA LEU A 246 -13.64 -20.70 -0.19
C LEU A 246 -14.64 -21.81 0.13
N PRO A 247 -14.14 -22.96 0.60
CA PRO A 247 -15.00 -24.04 1.09
C PRO A 247 -15.86 -23.59 2.29
N PRO A 248 -17.09 -24.10 2.44
CA PRO A 248 -17.97 -23.75 3.57
C PRO A 248 -17.38 -24.03 4.96
N GLU A 249 -16.48 -25.01 5.07
CA GLU A 249 -15.84 -25.42 6.32
C GLU A 249 -14.69 -24.51 6.79
N SER A 250 -14.31 -23.50 6.00
CA SER A 250 -13.25 -22.56 6.39
C SER A 250 -13.63 -21.76 7.64
N LYS A 251 -12.69 -21.61 8.57
CA LYS A 251 -12.90 -20.87 9.82
C LYS A 251 -12.63 -19.39 9.58
N ILE A 252 -13.61 -18.70 9.00
CA ILE A 252 -13.46 -17.32 8.58
C ILE A 252 -13.80 -16.33 9.69
N GLN A 253 -12.87 -15.42 9.95
CA GLN A 253 -13.09 -14.22 10.75
C GLN A 253 -13.07 -12.97 9.86
N LYS A 254 -14.06 -12.09 10.06
CA LYS A 254 -14.15 -10.79 9.37
C LYS A 254 -13.43 -9.71 10.18
N PHE A 255 -12.63 -8.89 9.48
CA PHE A 255 -11.97 -7.71 9.99
C PHE A 255 -12.18 -6.52 9.02
N HIS A 256 -11.77 -5.32 9.41
CA HIS A 256 -11.78 -4.14 8.54
C HIS A 256 -10.42 -3.44 8.61
N ASN A 257 -9.96 -2.88 7.49
CA ASN A 257 -8.77 -2.04 7.44
C ASN A 257 -9.10 -0.58 7.80
N SER A 258 -8.12 0.32 7.75
CA SER A 258 -8.33 1.77 7.97
C SER A 258 -8.96 2.51 6.77
N GLY A 259 -9.47 1.79 5.77
CA GLY A 259 -10.00 2.36 4.53
C GLY A 259 -8.88 2.80 3.58
N SER A 260 -9.19 3.76 2.71
CA SER A 260 -8.21 4.28 1.74
C SER A 260 -8.38 5.76 1.51
N ARG A 261 -7.32 6.48 1.15
CA ARG A 261 -7.40 7.88 0.72
C ARG A 261 -7.44 7.95 -0.81
N LYS A 262 -8.43 8.64 -1.37
CA LYS A 262 -8.56 8.83 -2.81
C LYS A 262 -7.73 10.03 -3.25
N TRP A 263 -6.91 9.83 -4.28
CA TRP A 263 -6.07 10.83 -4.89
C TRP A 263 -6.42 10.98 -6.37
N VAL A 264 -6.52 12.21 -6.86
CA VAL A 264 -6.88 12.51 -8.25
C VAL A 264 -5.91 13.51 -8.85
N LEU A 265 -5.37 13.17 -10.01
CA LEU A 265 -4.68 14.08 -10.91
C LEU A 265 -5.67 14.47 -12.02
N ASP A 266 -6.26 15.66 -11.88
CA ASP A 266 -7.16 16.24 -12.87
C ASP A 266 -6.36 17.11 -13.84
N ARG A 267 -6.52 16.85 -15.13
CA ARG A 267 -5.80 17.50 -16.22
C ARG A 267 -6.75 18.02 -17.30
N ARG A 268 -8.05 18.11 -17.01
CA ARG A 268 -9.08 18.57 -17.96
C ARG A 268 -8.88 20.03 -18.39
N GLU A 269 -8.33 20.86 -17.51
CA GLU A 269 -8.00 22.27 -17.82
C GLU A 269 -6.72 22.43 -18.66
N LEU A 270 -5.97 21.34 -18.90
CA LEU A 270 -4.70 21.34 -19.64
C LEU A 270 -4.83 20.75 -21.05
N THR A 271 -6.06 20.40 -21.47
CA THR A 271 -6.40 19.75 -22.74
C THR A 271 -7.53 20.49 -23.41
#